data_AF-A0A7C6AY08-F1
#
_entry.id   AF-A0A7C6AY08-F1
#
_cell.length_a   1.000
_cell.length_b   1.000
_cell.length_c   1.000
_cell.angle_alpha   90.00
_cell.angle_beta   90.00
_cell.angle_gamma   90.00
#
_symmetry.space_group_name_H-M   'P 1'
#
loop_
_entity.id
_entity.type
_entity.pdbx_description
1 polymer ?
#
loop_
_entity_poly.entity_id
_entity_poly.type
_entity_poly.pdbx_seq_one_letter_code
_entity_poly.pdbx_strand_id
1 'polypeptide(L)' 'MAERVGVYVCHCGSNIAGMVDVEQVARWAGANLKDVVVSRDYKFMCSSLGQAMIEEDIKKEGLTRVVVAAC' A
#
# COMPACT_ATOMS: atom_id res chain seq x y z
N MET A 1 13.28 -16.42 8.12
CA MET A 1 13.20 -15.82 6.77
C MET A 1 13.01 -14.33 6.94
N ALA A 2 13.60 -13.49 6.09
CA ALA A 2 13.35 -12.05 6.12
C ALA A 2 11.90 -11.78 5.66
N GLU A 3 11.19 -10.90 6.36
CA GLU A 3 9.84 -10.51 5.96
C GLU A 3 9.90 -9.64 4.70
N ARG A 4 8.86 -9.71 3.87
CA ARG A 4 8.68 -8.90 2.65
C ARG A 4 7.31 -8.26 2.72
N VAL A 5 7.27 -6.98 3.09
CA VAL A 5 6.04 -6.26 3.40
C VAL A 5 5.61 -5.41 2.20
N GLY A 6 4.34 -5.50 1.82
CA GLY A 6 3.69 -4.55 0.93
C GLY A 6 2.81 -3.58 1.69
N VAL A 7 2.98 -2.28 1.46
CA VAL A 7 2.21 -1.21 2.12
C VAL A 7 1.33 -0.48 1.11
N TYR A 8 0.02 -0.48 1.32
CA TYR A 8 -0.96 0.10 0.42
C TYR A 8 -1.78 1.18 1.12
N VAL A 9 -1.66 2.42 0.66
CA VAL A 9 -2.30 3.60 1.27
C VAL A 9 -3.53 4.00 0.44
N CYS A 10 -4.71 3.99 1.06
CA CYS A 10 -5.96 4.29 0.37
C CYS A 10 -6.27 5.79 0.43
N HIS A 11 -6.69 6.38 -0.70
CA HIS A 11 -7.18 7.76 -0.72
C HIS A 11 -8.62 7.86 -0.16
N CYS A 12 -9.40 6.79 -0.34
CA CYS A 12 -10.84 6.74 -0.04
C CYS A 12 -11.59 7.95 -0.64
N GLY A 13 -11.31 8.25 -1.91
CA GLY A 13 -11.78 9.49 -2.54
C GLY A 13 -11.15 10.71 -1.85
N SER A 14 -11.98 11.57 -1.26
CA SER A 14 -11.53 12.71 -0.45
C SER A 14 -11.62 12.47 1.06
N ASN A 15 -12.12 11.31 1.52
CA ASN A 15 -12.29 11.05 2.96
C ASN A 15 -10.94 10.99 3.69
N ILE A 16 -9.92 10.37 3.08
CA ILE A 16 -8.56 10.30 3.64
C ILE A 16 -7.67 11.33 2.93
N ALA A 17 -7.63 11.31 1.60
CA ALA A 17 -6.76 12.21 0.83
C ALA A 17 -7.14 13.70 0.92
N GLY A 18 -8.34 14.03 1.43
CA GLY A 18 -8.73 15.42 1.70
C GLY A 18 -8.07 16.02 2.93
N MET A 19 -7.45 15.21 3.80
CA MET A 19 -6.79 15.66 5.03
C MET A 19 -5.35 15.13 5.15
N VAL A 20 -5.08 13.93 4.65
CA VAL A 20 -3.77 13.27 4.72
C VAL A 20 -3.10 13.29 3.34
N ASP A 21 -1.82 13.68 3.28
CA ASP A 21 -0.99 13.51 2.08
C ASP A 21 -0.60 12.04 1.91
N VAL A 22 -1.54 11.26 1.35
CA VAL A 22 -1.43 9.81 1.19
C VAL A 22 -0.26 9.40 0.30
N GLU A 23 0.11 10.22 -0.68
CA GLU A 23 1.26 9.94 -1.54
C GLU A 23 2.56 10.09 -0.76
N GLN A 24 2.68 11.13 0.09
CA GLN A 24 3.83 11.29 0.98
C GLN A 24 3.93 10.13 1.97
N VAL A 25 2.81 9.65 2.52
CA VAL A 25 2.81 8.48 3.42
C VAL A 25 3.32 7.23 2.70
N ALA A 26 2.86 6.96 1.47
CA ALA A 26 3.34 5.82 0.68
C ALA A 26 4.84 5.94 0.35
N ARG A 27 5.30 7.12 -0.12
CA ARG A 27 6.72 7.39 -0.38
C ARG A 27 7.57 7.21 0.87
N TRP A 28 7.12 7.74 2.01
CA TRP A 28 7.83 7.63 3.27
C TRP A 28 7.94 6.16 3.72
N ALA A 29 6.84 5.40 3.64
CA ALA A 29 6.82 3.99 4.01
C ALA A 29 7.80 3.16 3.17
N GLY A 30 7.82 3.36 1.85
CA GLY A 30 8.74 2.66 0.95
C GLY A 30 10.23 3.04 1.16
N ALA A 31 10.52 4.26 1.59
CA ALA A 31 11.89 4.73 1.76
C ALA A 31 12.48 4.52 3.17
N ASN A 32 11.64 4.47 4.21
CA ASN A 32 12.11 4.56 5.60
C ASN A 32 11.80 3.32 6.45
N LEU A 33 10.83 2.48 6.06
CA LEU A 33 10.48 1.30 6.83
C LEU A 33 11.28 0.08 6.37
N LYS A 34 11.92 -0.58 7.34
CA LYS A 34 12.61 -1.83 7.10
C LYS A 34 11.64 -2.90 6.57
N ASP A 35 12.12 -3.75 5.67
CA ASP A 35 11.41 -4.91 5.11
C ASP A 35 10.21 -4.56 4.19
N VAL A 36 9.90 -3.27 3.99
CA VAL A 36 8.95 -2.82 2.97
C VAL A 36 9.62 -2.88 1.60
N VAL A 37 9.12 -3.78 0.75
CA VAL A 37 9.67 -4.00 -0.61
C VAL A 37 8.81 -3.37 -1.70
N VAL A 38 7.54 -3.07 -1.40
CA VAL A 38 6.63 -2.33 -2.28
C VAL A 38 5.76 -1.41 -1.44
N SER A 39 5.60 -0.17 -1.88
CA SER A 39 4.63 0.76 -1.30
C SER A 39 3.91 1.53 -2.39
N ARG A 40 2.58 1.62 -2.28
CA ARG A 40 1.72 2.27 -3.27
C ARG A 40 0.60 3.03 -2.59
N ASP A 41 0.16 4.10 -3.21
CA ASP A 41 -1.13 4.72 -2.95
C ASP A 41 -2.11 4.46 -4.11
N TYR A 42 -3.41 4.39 -3.81
CA TYR A 42 -4.46 4.21 -4.82
C TYR A 42 -5.79 4.72 -4.32
N LYS A 43 -6.64 5.15 -5.27
CA LYS A 43 -7.91 5.83 -4.97
C LYS A 43 -8.84 5.01 -4.08
N PHE A 44 -9.01 3.73 -4.39
CA PHE A 44 -9.89 2.82 -3.68
C PHE A 44 -9.27 1.42 -3.59
N MET A 45 -8.55 1.15 -2.50
CA MET A 45 -7.90 -0.15 -2.30
C MET A 45 -8.88 -1.33 -2.24
N CYS A 46 -10.13 -1.08 -1.80
CA CYS A 46 -11.17 -2.10 -1.76
C CYS A 46 -11.82 -2.40 -3.12
N SER A 47 -11.56 -1.59 -4.16
CA SER A 47 -12.10 -1.85 -5.51
C SER A 47 -11.47 -3.09 -6.14
N SER A 48 -12.11 -3.68 -7.15
CA SER A 48 -11.55 -4.84 -7.87
C SER A 48 -10.14 -4.58 -8.41
N LEU A 49 -9.86 -3.35 -8.87
CA LEU A 49 -8.52 -2.96 -9.35
C LEU A 49 -7.51 -2.84 -8.20
N GLY A 50 -7.93 -2.32 -7.04
CA GLY A 50 -7.08 -2.25 -5.84
C GLY A 50 -6.75 -3.65 -5.29
N GLN A 51 -7.73 -4.54 -5.25
CA GLN A 51 -7.53 -5.92 -4.82
C GLN A 51 -6.61 -6.68 -5.79
N ALA A 52 -6.85 -6.56 -7.11
CA ALA A 52 -6.00 -7.19 -8.12
C ALA A 52 -4.55 -6.69 -8.06
N MET A 53 -4.33 -5.40 -7.80
CA MET A 53 -2.99 -4.84 -7.60
C MET A 53 -2.25 -5.52 -6.45
N ILE A 54 -2.90 -5.67 -5.29
CA ILE A 54 -2.31 -6.33 -4.12
C ILE A 54 -2.01 -7.80 -4.44
N GLU A 55 -2.94 -8.52 -5.08
CA GLU A 55 -2.74 -9.92 -5.47
C GLU A 55 -1.57 -10.11 -6.45
N GLU A 56 -1.43 -9.21 -7.42
CA GLU A 56 -0.32 -9.23 -8.37
C GLU A 56 1.02 -8.97 -7.68
N ASP A 57 1.08 -7.97 -6.80
CA ASP A 57 2.30 -7.63 -6.06
C ASP A 57 2.68 -8.74 -5.06
N ILE A 58 1.72 -9.41 -4.41
CA ILE A 58 1.99 -10.59 -3.58
C ILE A 58 2.79 -11.63 -4.36
N LYS A 59 2.37 -11.92 -5.61
CA LYS A 59 3.02 -12.90 -6.48
C LYS A 59 4.35 -12.40 -7.04
N LYS A 60 4.40 -11.16 -7.54
CA LYS A 60 5.58 -10.58 -8.20
C LYS A 60 6.72 -10.30 -7.22
N GLU A 61 6.40 -9.72 -6.07
CA GLU A 61 7.38 -9.29 -5.08
C GLU A 61 7.65 -10.35 -4.00
N GLY A 62 6.89 -11.45 -3.99
CA GLY A 62 7.00 -12.51 -3.00
C GLY A 62 6.68 -12.02 -1.58
N LEU A 63 5.58 -11.28 -1.42
CA LEU A 63 5.22 -10.68 -0.14
C LEU A 63 4.86 -11.75 0.89
N THR A 64 5.34 -11.57 2.12
CA THR A 64 5.00 -12.39 3.29
C THR A 64 4.01 -11.69 4.21
N ARG A 65 3.86 -10.37 4.08
CA ARG A 65 2.92 -9.54 4.84
C ARG A 65 2.33 -8.45 3.95
N VAL A 66 1.11 -8.04 4.26
CA VAL A 66 0.40 -6.94 3.62
C VAL A 66 -0.12 -6.00 4.70
N VAL A 67 0.10 -4.71 4.53
CA VAL A 67 -0.47 -3.64 5.35
C VAL A 67 -1.30 -2.76 4.43
N VAL A 68 -2.57 -2.57 4.79
CA VAL A 68 -3.47 -1.64 4.08
C VAL A 68 -3.83 -0.52 5.05
N ALA A 69 -3.31 0.69 4.79
CA ALA A 69 -3.67 1.89 5.52
C ALA A 69 -4.94 2.50 4.88
N ALA A 70 -6.09 2.12 5.41
CA ALA A 70 -7.41 2.50 4.91
C ALA A 70 -8.41 2.65 6.08
N CYS A 71 -9.71 2.47 5.80
CA CYS A 71 -10.79 2.42 6.78
C CYS A 71 -10.73 1.19 7.70
#